data_AF-A0A3C1IFE3-F1
#
_entry.id   AF-A0A3C1IFE3-F1
#
_cell.length_a   1.000
_cell.length_b   1.000
_cell.length_c   1.000
_cell.angle_alpha   90.00
_cell.angle_beta   90.00
_cell.angle_gamma   90.00
#
_symmetry.space_group_name_H-M   'P 1'
#
loop_
_entity.id
_entity.type
_entity.pdbx_description
1 polymer ?
#
loop_
_entity_poly.entity_id
_entity_poly.type
_entity_poly.pdbx_seq_one_letter_code
_entity_poly.pdbx_strand_id
1 'polypeptide(L)'
;CPDVTAHLGAQIIGFVQALRKEDLEKKPGVAEMLDFSAALAGLGLADLTDDPVRLQAALTTLLKTQADCGAITTEITQRLAGTAG
;
A
#
# COMPACT_ATOMS: atom_id res chain seq x y z
N CYS A 1 -14.89 -2.78 -1.45
CA CYS A 1 -14.93 -2.59 0.02
C CYS A 1 -15.80 -1.39 0.31
N PRO A 2 -16.88 -1.52 1.11
CA PRO A 2 -17.77 -0.41 1.43
C PRO A 2 -17.08 0.70 2.26
N ASP A 3 -16.01 0.37 2.97
CA ASP A 3 -15.31 1.26 3.90
C ASP A 3 -14.15 2.06 3.28
N VAL A 4 -13.93 1.92 1.96
CA VAL A 4 -12.88 2.64 1.24
C VAL A 4 -13.53 3.72 0.37
N THR A 5 -13.18 4.97 0.62
CA THR A 5 -13.67 6.11 -0.18
C THR A 5 -13.14 6.03 -1.61
N ALA A 6 -13.82 6.68 -2.56
CA ALA A 6 -13.33 6.74 -3.94
C ALA A 6 -11.92 7.37 -4.05
N HIS A 7 -11.65 8.37 -3.20
CA HIS A 7 -10.33 9.02 -3.08
C HIS A 7 -9.26 8.01 -2.67
N LEU A 8 -9.44 7.34 -1.52
CA LEU A 8 -8.50 6.34 -1.04
C LEU A 8 -8.33 5.19 -2.03
N GLY A 9 -9.42 4.78 -2.70
CA GLY A 9 -9.39 3.76 -3.74
C GLY A 9 -8.48 4.13 -4.92
N ALA A 10 -8.54 5.38 -5.39
CA ALA A 10 -7.67 5.87 -6.46
C ALA A 10 -6.19 5.87 -6.01
N GLN A 11 -5.91 6.34 -4.79
CA GLN A 11 -4.57 6.31 -4.22
C GLN A 11 -4.03 4.88 -4.09
N ILE A 12 -4.84 3.93 -3.60
CA ILE A 12 -4.45 2.52 -3.51
C ILE A 12 -4.07 1.96 -4.89
N ILE A 13 -4.86 2.24 -5.92
CA ILE A 13 -4.56 1.82 -7.29
C ILE A 13 -3.23 2.40 -7.76
N GLY A 14 -3.04 3.71 -7.62
CA GLY A 14 -1.80 4.40 -8.03
C GLY A 14 -0.58 3.85 -7.27
N PHE A 15 -0.71 3.71 -5.96
CA PHE A 15 0.32 3.18 -5.07
C PHE A 15 0.73 1.75 -5.46
N VAL A 16 -0.22 0.83 -5.63
CA VAL A 16 0.08 -0.56 -6.00
C VAL A 16 0.68 -0.64 -7.40
N GLN A 17 0.24 0.20 -8.34
CA GLN A 17 0.85 0.26 -9.66
C GLN A 17 2.29 0.76 -9.62
N ALA A 18 2.59 1.76 -8.79
CA ALA A 18 3.94 2.27 -8.61
C ALA A 18 4.83 1.25 -7.89
N LEU A 19 4.33 0.61 -6.82
CA LEU A 19 5.02 -0.45 -6.09
C LEU A 19 5.40 -1.64 -6.99
N ARG A 20 4.56 -2.03 -7.95
CA ARG A 20 4.86 -3.11 -8.91
C ARG A 20 6.02 -2.80 -9.88
N LYS A 21 6.48 -1.55 -9.94
CA LYS A 21 7.65 -1.12 -10.73
C LYS A 21 8.94 -1.22 -9.93
N GLU A 22 8.88 -1.31 -8.61
CA GLU A 22 10.04 -1.61 -7.77
C GLU A 22 10.52 -3.06 -8.03
N ASP A 23 11.77 -3.34 -7.69
CA ASP A 23 12.39 -4.65 -7.88
C ASP A 23 11.95 -5.62 -6.77
N LEU A 24 10.71 -6.11 -6.91
CA LEU A 24 10.09 -7.06 -5.99
C LEU A 24 10.29 -8.50 -6.47
N GLU A 25 10.62 -9.39 -5.54
CA GLU A 25 10.65 -10.83 -5.77
C GLU A 25 9.25 -11.33 -6.16
N LYS A 26 8.21 -10.89 -5.44
CA LYS A 26 6.81 -11.21 -5.76
C LYS A 26 5.98 -9.94 -5.87
N LYS A 27 5.52 -9.66 -7.10
CA LYS A 27 4.60 -8.54 -7.35
C LYS A 27 3.22 -8.82 -6.74
N PRO A 28 2.62 -7.88 -5.98
CA PRO A 28 1.29 -8.07 -5.39
C PRO A 28 0.23 -8.18 -6.48
N GLY A 29 -0.71 -9.12 -6.33
CA GLY A 29 -1.84 -9.33 -7.21
C GLY A 29 -3.08 -8.53 -6.82
N VAL A 30 -4.24 -8.94 -7.33
CA VAL A 30 -5.54 -8.33 -6.97
C VAL A 30 -5.96 -8.73 -5.55
N ALA A 31 -5.70 -9.97 -5.15
CA ALA A 31 -6.03 -10.44 -3.80
C ALA A 31 -5.30 -9.63 -2.73
N GLU A 32 -3.97 -9.46 -2.88
CA GLU A 32 -3.18 -8.65 -1.95
C GLU A 32 -3.61 -7.18 -1.92
N MET A 33 -4.02 -6.61 -3.07
CA MET A 33 -4.56 -5.25 -3.15
C MET A 33 -5.89 -5.11 -2.40
N LEU A 34 -6.75 -6.12 -2.44
CA LEU A 34 -8.01 -6.13 -1.68
C LEU A 34 -7.74 -6.24 -0.18
N ASP A 35 -6.80 -7.10 0.23
CA ASP A 35 -6.38 -7.23 1.63
C ASP A 35 -5.78 -5.92 2.16
N PHE A 36 -4.96 -5.25 1.35
CA PHE A 36 -4.42 -3.92 1.64
C PHE A 36 -5.52 -2.87 1.81
N SER A 37 -6.50 -2.86 0.89
CA SER A 37 -7.64 -1.94 0.97
C SER A 37 -8.44 -2.16 2.27
N ALA A 38 -8.67 -3.41 2.65
CA ALA A 38 -9.36 -3.76 3.89
C ALA A 38 -8.54 -3.39 5.13
N ALA A 39 -7.22 -3.60 5.10
CA ALA A 39 -6.32 -3.24 6.20
C ALA A 39 -6.28 -1.72 6.43
N LEU A 40 -6.16 -0.92 5.35
CA LEU A 40 -6.19 0.55 5.44
C LEU A 40 -7.50 1.06 6.04
N ALA A 41 -8.64 0.51 5.59
CA ALA A 41 -9.95 0.82 6.16
C ALA A 41 -10.04 0.44 7.65
N GLY A 42 -9.56 -0.75 8.02
CA GLY A 42 -9.53 -1.20 9.41
C GLY A 42 -8.59 -0.38 10.31
N LEU A 43 -7.55 0.23 9.75
CA LEU A 43 -6.64 1.16 10.43
C LEU A 43 -7.19 2.59 10.50
N GLY A 44 -8.34 2.86 9.87
CA GLY A 44 -8.97 4.18 9.82
C GLY A 44 -8.21 5.20 8.98
N LEU A 45 -7.43 4.76 8.01
CA LEU A 45 -6.73 5.65 7.07
C LEU A 45 -7.70 6.14 6.00
N ALA A 46 -7.77 7.45 5.78
CA ALA A 46 -8.57 8.07 4.73
C ALA A 46 -7.71 8.51 3.54
N ASP A 47 -6.42 8.76 3.78
CA ASP A 47 -5.39 9.08 2.79
C ASP A 47 -4.10 8.28 3.06
N LEU A 48 -3.37 7.88 2.02
CA LEU A 48 -2.11 7.15 2.19
C LEU A 48 -1.01 7.99 2.86
N THR A 49 -1.14 9.32 2.86
CA THR A 49 -0.16 10.23 3.45
C THR A 49 -0.43 10.59 4.92
N ASP A 50 -1.56 10.16 5.48
CA ASP A 50 -2.01 10.54 6.84
C ASP A 50 -1.09 10.03 7.95
N ASP A 51 -0.75 8.74 7.92
CA ASP A 51 0.07 8.08 8.95
C ASP A 51 1.03 7.07 8.30
N PRO A 52 2.29 7.46 8.09
CA PRO A 52 3.31 6.61 7.47
C PRO A 52 3.57 5.31 8.23
N VAL A 53 3.38 5.29 9.55
CA VAL A 53 3.61 4.10 10.38
C VAL A 53 2.51 3.08 10.13
N ARG A 54 1.25 3.52 10.07
CA ARG A 54 0.12 2.64 9.73
C ARG A 54 0.17 2.17 8.29
N LEU A 55 0.55 3.05 7.37
CA LEU A 55 0.76 2.66 5.97
C LEU A 55 1.83 1.57 5.85
N GLN A 56 2.98 1.74 6.51
CA GLN A 56 4.04 0.74 6.52
C GLN A 56 3.57 -0.60 7.10
N ALA A 57 2.80 -0.59 8.19
CA ALA A 57 2.25 -1.81 8.78
C ALA A 57 1.31 -2.54 7.82
N ALA A 58 0.51 -1.79 7.05
CA ALA A 58 -0.39 -2.35 6.05
C ALA A 58 0.35 -3.00 4.86
N LEU A 59 1.62 -2.65 4.58
CA LEU A 59 2.37 -3.26 3.48
C LEU A 59 2.57 -4.77 3.62
N THR A 60 2.45 -5.33 4.81
CA THR A 60 2.47 -6.79 5.05
C THR A 60 1.34 -7.52 4.31
N THR A 61 0.27 -6.82 3.94
CA THR A 61 -0.78 -7.39 3.10
C THR A 61 -0.40 -7.42 1.62
N LEU A 62 0.53 -6.57 1.17
CA LEU A 62 1.04 -6.50 -0.21
C LEU A 62 2.30 -7.37 -0.40
N LEU A 63 3.25 -7.26 0.51
CA LEU A 63 4.58 -7.86 0.42
C LEU A 63 4.58 -9.18 1.21
N LYS A 64 4.83 -10.29 0.52
CA LYS A 64 4.72 -11.64 1.10
C LYS A 64 6.06 -12.29 1.39
N THR A 65 7.15 -11.73 0.88
CA THR A 65 8.50 -12.21 1.14
C THR A 65 9.17 -11.32 2.16
N GLN A 66 10.04 -11.91 3.00
CA GLN A 66 10.82 -11.14 3.97
C GLN A 66 11.79 -10.17 3.26
N ALA A 67 12.30 -10.57 2.08
CA ALA A 67 13.15 -9.74 1.25
C ALA A 67 12.44 -8.47 0.80
N ASP A 68 11.23 -8.59 0.23
CA ASP A 68 10.44 -7.45 -0.23
C ASP A 68 10.07 -6.52 0.94
N CYS A 69 9.65 -7.09 2.09
CA CYS A 69 9.36 -6.32 3.30
C CYS A 69 10.58 -5.54 3.82
N GLY A 70 11.80 -6.08 3.68
CA GLY A 70 13.03 -5.42 4.07
C GLY A 70 13.51 -4.38 3.05
N ALA A 71 13.22 -4.58 1.77
CA ALA A 71 13.62 -3.68 0.69
C ALA A 71 12.75 -2.42 0.63
N ILE A 72 11.46 -2.53 0.94
CA ILE A 72 10.52 -1.40 0.92
C ILE A 72 10.58 -0.64 2.26
N THR A 73 11.50 0.32 2.32
CA THR A 73 11.68 1.22 3.47
C THR A 73 10.53 2.21 3.59
N THR A 74 10.37 2.81 4.77
CA THR A 74 9.37 3.87 5.00
C THR A 74 9.55 5.06 4.06
N GLU A 75 10.79 5.39 3.68
CA GLU A 75 11.07 6.45 2.71
C GLU A 75 10.50 6.12 1.32
N ILE A 76 10.71 4.89 0.84
CA ILE A 76 10.14 4.42 -0.43
C ILE A 76 8.62 4.43 -0.35
N THR A 77 8.05 3.90 0.74
CA THR A 77 6.61 3.91 0.99
C THR A 77 6.01 5.31 0.92
N GLN A 78 6.63 6.29 1.60
CA GLN A 78 6.17 7.67 1.61
C GLN A 78 6.30 8.33 0.22
N ARG A 79 7.40 8.08 -0.49
CA ARG A 79 7.60 8.54 -1.87
C ARG A 79 6.47 8.05 -2.77
N LEU A 80 6.18 6.74 -2.71
CA LEU A 80 5.15 6.11 -3.53
C LEU A 80 3.76 6.64 -3.16
N ALA A 81 3.46 6.81 -1.87
CA ALA A 81 2.20 7.37 -1.40
C ALA A 81 2.00 8.83 -1.85
N GLY A 82 3.04 9.66 -1.80
CA GLY A 82 2.98 11.05 -2.27
C GLY A 82 2.78 11.21 -3.78
N THR A 83 3.11 10.18 -4.56
CA THR A 83 2.85 10.14 -6.01
C THR A 83 1.54 9.43 -6.38
N ALA A 84 0.87 8.83 -5.41
CA ALA A 84 -0.41 8.15 -5.58
C ALA A 84 -1.54 9.18 -5.41
N GLY A 85 -1.84 9.90 -6.48
CA GLY A 85 -2.92 10.90 -6.57
C GLY A 85 -3.37 11.09 -8.01
#